data_AF-J6L8L9-F1
#
_entry.id   AF-J6L8L9-F1
#
_cell.length_a   1.000
_cell.length_b   1.000
_cell.length_c   1.000
_cell.angle_alpha   90.00
_cell.angle_beta   90.00
_cell.angle_gamma   90.00
#
_symmetry.space_group_name_H-M   'P 1'
#
loop_
_entity.id
_entity.type
_entity.pdbx_description
1 polymer ?
#
loop_
_entity_poly.entity_id
_entity_poly.type
_entity_poly.pdbx_seq_one_letter_code
_entity_poly.pdbx_strand_id
1 'polypeptide(L)'
;MFEQYAHAVIEFVRVNQVWAAPIVGALAFAESLAFLSLLVPAWAALVGIGALIGLGSLEFWPVWVAGAVGAALGDWLSYWFGVTFKDKVAHIWPLSRHPDMLPKGEAFVRRWGVLAIVIGRFFGPLRASVPLAAGIFVMPWWQFQIANFGSAFLWAAVLLVPGAMGLKWFNGG
;
A
#
# COMPACT_ATOMS: atom_id res chain seq x y z
N MET A 1 -12.64 -15.89 -8.09
CA MET A 1 -13.30 -14.84 -7.29
C MET A 1 -12.52 -13.53 -7.33
N PHE A 2 -11.24 -13.51 -6.92
CA PHE A 2 -10.43 -12.27 -6.92
C PHE A 2 -10.18 -11.66 -8.30
N GLU A 3 -9.96 -12.48 -9.34
CA GLU A 3 -9.79 -11.95 -10.71
C GLU A 3 -11.07 -11.30 -11.25
N GLN A 4 -12.25 -11.88 -10.98
CA GLN A 4 -13.53 -11.27 -11.36
C GLN A 4 -13.74 -9.91 -10.68
N TYR A 5 -13.34 -9.78 -9.42
CA TYR A 5 -13.37 -8.49 -8.72
C TYR A 5 -12.43 -7.48 -9.37
N ALA A 6 -11.17 -7.85 -9.63
CA ALA A 6 -10.21 -6.96 -10.27
C ALA A 6 -10.70 -6.50 -11.65
N HIS A 7 -11.22 -7.43 -12.47
CA HIS A 7 -11.80 -7.10 -13.77
C HIS A 7 -13.00 -6.16 -13.66
N ALA A 8 -13.90 -6.38 -12.71
CA ALA A 8 -15.06 -5.50 -12.50
C ALA A 8 -14.63 -4.08 -12.10
N VAL A 9 -13.62 -3.96 -11.23
CA VAL A 9 -13.09 -2.65 -10.83
C VAL A 9 -12.40 -1.93 -11.98
N ILE A 10 -11.58 -2.65 -12.76
CA ILE A 10 -10.89 -2.10 -13.94
C ILE A 10 -11.93 -1.60 -14.96
N GLU A 11 -12.96 -2.39 -15.26
CA GLU A 11 -14.01 -1.98 -16.21
C GLU A 11 -14.82 -0.80 -15.69
N PHE A 12 -15.14 -0.78 -14.39
CA PHE A 12 -15.83 0.35 -13.78
C PHE A 12 -15.01 1.65 -13.91
N VAL A 13 -13.72 1.58 -13.59
CA VAL A 13 -12.78 2.72 -13.72
C VAL A 13 -12.64 3.16 -15.17
N ARG A 14 -12.61 2.21 -16.12
CA ARG A 14 -12.53 2.48 -17.55
C ARG A 14 -13.76 3.26 -18.05
N VAL A 15 -14.96 2.86 -17.63
CA VAL A 15 -16.21 3.54 -17.98
C VAL A 15 -16.35 4.88 -17.24
N ASN A 16 -15.87 4.95 -15.99
CA ASN A 16 -16.04 6.10 -15.10
C ASN A 16 -14.69 6.69 -14.70
N GLN A 17 -13.98 7.29 -15.66
CA GLN A 17 -12.61 7.79 -15.48
C GLN A 17 -12.44 8.79 -14.32
N VAL A 18 -13.47 9.59 -14.03
CA VAL A 18 -13.48 10.54 -12.89
C VAL A 18 -13.28 9.82 -11.55
N TRP A 19 -13.71 8.57 -11.44
CA TRP A 19 -13.60 7.76 -10.22
C TRP A 19 -12.26 7.02 -10.12
N ALA A 20 -11.39 7.09 -11.13
CA ALA A 20 -10.11 6.38 -11.14
C ALA A 20 -9.23 6.74 -9.93
N ALA A 21 -9.04 8.03 -9.67
CA ALA A 21 -8.23 8.52 -8.56
C ALA A 21 -8.77 8.07 -7.19
N PRO A 22 -10.05 8.33 -6.82
CA PRO A 22 -10.56 7.90 -5.52
C PRO A 22 -10.61 6.38 -5.36
N ILE A 23 -10.89 5.62 -6.42
CA ILE A 23 -10.86 4.15 -6.37
C ILE A 23 -9.44 3.64 -6.13
N VAL A 24 -8.46 4.15 -6.87
CA VAL A 24 -7.06 3.77 -6.66
C VAL A 24 -6.57 4.14 -5.27
N GLY A 25 -6.96 5.32 -4.77
CA GLY A 25 -6.67 5.70 -3.39
C GLY A 25 -7.29 4.76 -2.36
N ALA A 26 -8.56 4.38 -2.52
CA ALA A 26 -9.24 3.45 -1.62
C ALA A 26 -8.64 2.04 -1.67
N LEU A 27 -8.29 1.56 -2.87
CA LEU A 27 -7.62 0.28 -3.08
C LEU A 27 -6.23 0.26 -2.42
N ALA A 28 -5.42 1.30 -2.65
CA ALA A 28 -4.10 1.43 -2.07
C ALA A 28 -4.15 1.56 -0.53
N PHE A 29 -5.17 2.27 -0.01
CA PHE A 29 -5.46 2.36 1.41
C PHE A 29 -5.80 1.00 2.03
N ALA A 30 -6.71 0.25 1.40
CA ALA A 30 -7.10 -1.08 1.86
C ALA A 30 -5.91 -2.07 1.81
N GLU A 31 -5.11 -2.02 0.75
CA GLU A 31 -3.89 -2.85 0.59
C GLU A 31 -2.81 -2.53 1.62
N SER A 32 -2.77 -1.28 2.13
CA SER A 32 -1.79 -0.85 3.14
C SER A 32 -2.30 -1.07 4.57
N LEU A 33 -3.58 -1.36 4.75
CA LEU A 33 -4.14 -1.75 6.04
C LEU A 33 -3.89 -3.24 6.30
N ALA A 34 -3.16 -3.54 7.38
CA ALA A 34 -2.70 -4.90 7.69
C ALA A 34 -3.79 -5.99 7.68
N PHE A 35 -5.01 -5.64 8.06
CA PHE A 35 -6.15 -6.57 8.11
C PHE A 35 -6.98 -6.58 6.83
N LEU A 36 -7.11 -5.43 6.14
CA LEU A 36 -7.90 -5.32 4.92
C LEU A 36 -7.16 -5.91 3.72
N SER A 37 -5.84 -5.82 3.69
CA SER A 37 -5.00 -6.37 2.62
C SER A 37 -5.11 -7.90 2.49
N LEU A 38 -5.46 -8.59 3.58
CA LEU A 38 -5.74 -10.04 3.59
C LEU A 38 -7.11 -10.38 2.98
N LEU A 39 -8.07 -9.46 3.04
CA LEU A 39 -9.44 -9.64 2.54
C LEU A 39 -9.57 -9.20 1.08
N VAL A 40 -8.89 -8.13 0.70
CA VAL A 40 -9.00 -7.52 -0.63
C VAL A 40 -7.59 -7.38 -1.23
N PRO A 41 -7.13 -8.35 -2.04
CA PRO A 41 -5.88 -8.20 -2.78
C PRO A 41 -6.07 -7.17 -3.89
N ALA A 42 -5.72 -5.92 -3.60
CA ALA A 42 -5.93 -4.80 -4.52
C ALA A 42 -4.84 -4.69 -5.58
N TRP A 43 -3.72 -5.39 -5.39
CA TRP A 43 -2.54 -5.34 -6.26
C TRP A 43 -2.86 -5.60 -7.74
N ALA A 44 -3.66 -6.63 -8.05
CA ALA A 44 -4.05 -6.96 -9.42
C ALA A 44 -4.88 -5.86 -10.08
N ALA A 45 -5.81 -5.24 -9.32
CA ALA A 45 -6.62 -4.12 -9.82
C ALA A 45 -5.75 -2.88 -10.08
N LEU A 46 -4.81 -2.56 -9.19
CA LEU A 46 -3.88 -1.43 -9.36
C LEU A 46 -2.99 -1.58 -10.60
N VAL A 47 -2.44 -2.78 -10.83
CA VAL A 47 -1.64 -3.07 -12.03
C VAL A 47 -2.50 -2.94 -13.30
N GLY A 48 -3.72 -3.47 -13.29
CA GLY A 48 -4.65 -3.34 -14.42
C GLY A 48 -5.07 -1.90 -14.70
N ILE A 49 -5.28 -1.08 -13.66
CA ILE A 49 -5.52 0.36 -13.81
C ILE A 49 -4.28 1.07 -14.37
N GLY A 50 -3.07 0.66 -13.97
CA GLY A 50 -1.82 1.13 -14.57
C GLY A 50 -1.77 0.89 -16.10
N ALA A 51 -2.26 -0.26 -16.57
CA ALA A 51 -2.38 -0.53 -18.00
C ALA A 51 -3.38 0.41 -18.71
N LEU A 52 -4.49 0.77 -18.06
CA LEU A 52 -5.44 1.77 -18.60
C LEU A 52 -4.81 3.17 -18.76
N ILE A 53 -3.89 3.55 -17.86
CA ILE A 53 -3.10 4.79 -18.00
C ILE A 53 -2.21 4.71 -19.25
N GLY A 54 -1.59 3.55 -19.50
CA GLY A 54 -0.73 3.32 -20.67
C GLY A 54 -1.47 3.42 -22.01
N LEU A 55 -2.77 3.06 -22.02
CA LEU A 55 -3.68 3.24 -23.16
C LEU A 55 -4.11 4.70 -23.39
N GLY A 56 -3.65 5.64 -22.55
CA GLY A 56 -4.06 7.05 -22.62
C GLY A 56 -5.48 7.32 -22.14
N SER A 57 -6.13 6.34 -21.51
CA SER A 57 -7.51 6.47 -21.02
C SER A 57 -7.61 7.15 -19.65
N LEU A 58 -6.50 7.29 -18.92
CA LEU A 58 -6.46 7.88 -17.59
C LEU A 58 -5.23 8.76 -17.44
N GLU A 59 -5.39 9.87 -16.71
CA GLU A 59 -4.25 10.72 -16.35
C GLU A 59 -3.41 10.08 -15.25
N PHE A 60 -2.09 10.04 -15.44
CA PHE A 60 -1.16 9.43 -14.50
C PHE A 60 -1.12 10.18 -13.15
N TRP A 61 -1.02 11.51 -13.18
CA TRP A 61 -0.76 12.31 -11.98
C TRP A 61 -1.86 12.18 -10.91
N PRO A 62 -3.16 12.34 -11.23
CA PRO A 62 -4.22 12.22 -10.22
C PRO A 62 -4.28 10.82 -9.61
N VAL A 63 -4.10 9.78 -10.44
CA VAL A 63 -4.14 8.38 -10.01
C VAL A 63 -2.93 8.04 -9.14
N TRP A 64 -1.75 8.50 -9.52
CA TRP A 64 -0.51 8.29 -8.77
C TRP A 64 -0.54 9.00 -7.41
N VAL A 65 -0.95 10.27 -7.37
CA VAL A 65 -1.08 11.04 -6.12
C VAL A 65 -2.12 10.38 -5.21
N ALA A 66 -3.30 10.03 -5.74
CA ALA A 66 -4.34 9.40 -4.93
C ALA A 66 -3.92 8.03 -4.39
N GLY A 67 -3.25 7.21 -5.21
CA GLY A 67 -2.71 5.92 -4.78
C GLY A 67 -1.63 6.05 -3.70
N ALA A 68 -0.70 6.99 -3.86
CA ALA A 68 0.34 7.27 -2.88
C ALA A 68 -0.25 7.77 -1.55
N VAL A 69 -1.19 8.73 -1.61
CA VAL A 69 -1.85 9.26 -0.41
C VAL A 69 -2.70 8.17 0.27
N GLY A 70 -3.44 7.38 -0.50
CA GLY A 70 -4.21 6.24 0.02
C GLY A 70 -3.33 5.25 0.76
N ALA A 71 -2.22 4.82 0.14
CA ALA A 71 -1.26 3.92 0.78
C ALA A 71 -0.64 4.52 2.04
N ALA A 72 -0.23 5.79 2.00
CA ALA A 72 0.33 6.48 3.14
C ALA A 72 -0.67 6.57 4.30
N LEU A 73 -1.94 6.86 4.02
CA LEU A 73 -2.99 6.90 5.03
C LEU A 73 -3.27 5.52 5.65
N GLY A 74 -3.20 4.44 4.87
CA GLY A 74 -3.39 3.09 5.38
C GLY A 74 -2.28 2.67 6.34
N ASP A 75 -1.02 2.94 5.97
CA ASP A 75 0.13 2.70 6.84
C ASP A 75 0.13 3.61 8.07
N TRP A 76 -0.33 4.86 7.90
CA TRP A 76 -0.52 5.78 9.01
C TRP A 76 -1.53 5.25 10.02
N LEU A 77 -2.67 4.75 9.55
CA LEU A 77 -3.68 4.16 10.43
C LEU A 77 -3.12 2.92 11.13
N SER A 78 -2.41 2.05 10.41
CA SER A 78 -1.74 0.87 11.00
C SER A 78 -0.73 1.26 12.08
N TYR A 79 0.07 2.31 11.85
CA TYR A 79 0.98 2.88 12.85
C TYR A 79 0.21 3.43 14.06
N TRP A 80 -0.87 4.19 13.84
CA TRP A 80 -1.68 4.75 14.91
C TRP A 80 -2.36 3.67 15.76
N PHE A 81 -2.83 2.60 15.14
CA PHE A 81 -3.30 1.40 15.85
C PHE A 81 -2.19 0.81 16.73
N GLY A 82 -0.96 0.70 16.20
CA GLY A 82 0.19 0.23 16.97
C GLY A 82 0.50 1.08 18.20
N VAL A 83 0.50 2.42 18.03
CA VAL A 83 0.75 3.38 19.12
C VAL A 83 -0.37 3.36 20.17
N THR A 84 -1.62 3.24 19.75
CA THR A 84 -2.79 3.36 20.62
C THR A 84 -3.04 2.08 21.42
N PHE A 85 -2.86 0.92 20.79
CA PHE A 85 -3.20 -0.36 21.39
C PHE A 85 -2.00 -1.09 22.00
N LYS A 86 -0.74 -0.74 21.67
CA LYS A 86 0.52 -1.30 22.22
C LYS A 86 0.40 -2.74 22.74
N ASP A 87 0.27 -2.91 24.06
CA ASP A 87 0.24 -4.21 24.76
C ASP A 87 -0.98 -5.06 24.39
N LYS A 88 -2.09 -4.44 23.99
CA LYS A 88 -3.31 -5.13 23.53
C LYS A 88 -3.21 -5.64 22.10
N VAL A 89 -2.33 -5.09 21.25
CA VAL A 89 -2.17 -5.54 19.86
C VAL A 89 -1.67 -6.98 19.78
N ALA A 90 -0.80 -7.40 20.71
CA ALA A 90 -0.32 -8.78 20.79
C ALA A 90 -1.45 -9.80 20.98
N HIS A 91 -2.61 -9.37 21.52
CA HIS A 91 -3.78 -10.21 21.74
C HIS A 91 -4.86 -10.08 20.65
N ILE A 92 -4.68 -9.19 19.66
CA ILE A 92 -5.62 -9.00 18.56
C ILE A 92 -5.26 -9.93 17.39
N TRP A 93 -6.27 -10.61 16.86
CA TRP A 93 -6.12 -11.49 15.69
C TRP A 93 -5.79 -10.67 14.43
N PRO A 94 -4.82 -11.06 13.56
CA PRO A 94 -4.03 -12.30 13.56
C PRO A 94 -2.69 -12.25 14.30
N LEU A 95 -2.27 -11.12 14.89
CA LEU A 95 -1.00 -11.06 15.63
C LEU A 95 -0.99 -12.00 16.85
N SER A 96 -2.14 -12.24 17.47
CA SER A 96 -2.29 -13.25 18.51
C SER A 96 -1.99 -14.69 18.06
N ARG A 97 -2.07 -14.98 16.75
CA ARG A 97 -1.66 -16.26 16.17
C ARG A 97 -0.19 -16.32 15.75
N HIS A 98 0.48 -15.17 15.63
CA HIS A 98 1.87 -15.07 15.19
C HIS A 98 2.67 -14.12 16.09
N PRO A 99 2.88 -14.49 17.37
CA PRO A 99 3.62 -13.67 18.33
C PRO A 99 5.05 -13.35 17.86
N ASP A 100 5.65 -14.21 17.03
CA ASP A 100 6.99 -14.01 16.46
C ASP A 100 7.09 -12.82 15.49
N MET A 101 5.96 -12.29 15.00
CA MET A 101 5.97 -11.13 14.09
C MET A 101 6.36 -9.85 14.81
N LEU A 102 6.05 -9.73 16.11
CA LEU A 102 6.40 -8.55 16.91
C LEU A 102 7.91 -8.44 17.14
N PRO A 103 8.63 -9.46 17.66
CA PRO A 103 10.09 -9.41 17.81
C PRO A 103 10.83 -9.24 16.48
N LYS A 104 10.33 -9.85 15.39
CA LYS A 104 10.92 -9.71 14.06
C LYS A 104 10.76 -8.27 13.53
N GLY A 105 9.57 -7.70 13.68
CA GLY A 105 9.31 -6.30 13.36
C GLY A 105 10.19 -5.35 14.18
N GLU A 106 10.36 -5.64 15.48
CA GLU A 106 11.25 -4.89 16.37
C GLU A 106 12.70 -4.94 15.90
N ALA A 107 13.25 -6.13 15.69
CA ALA A 107 14.63 -6.31 15.26
C ALA A 107 14.87 -5.61 13.93
N PHE A 108 13.88 -5.63 13.03
CA PHE A 108 13.94 -4.96 11.75
C PHE A 108 13.93 -3.44 11.88
N VAL A 109 13.01 -2.88 12.67
CA VAL A 109 12.92 -1.43 12.93
C VAL A 109 14.13 -0.93 13.73
N ARG A 110 14.63 -1.68 14.71
CA ARG A 110 15.88 -1.33 15.45
C ARG A 110 17.11 -1.36 14.55
N ARG A 111 17.18 -2.30 13.60
CA ARG A 111 18.32 -2.44 12.69
C ARG A 111 18.36 -1.40 11.58
N TRP A 112 17.20 -1.09 10.99
CA TRP A 112 17.11 -0.24 9.80
C TRP A 112 16.48 1.14 10.05
N GLY A 113 15.85 1.35 11.21
CA GLY A 113 15.19 2.60 11.58
C GLY A 113 14.15 3.01 10.54
N VAL A 114 14.28 4.25 10.06
CA VAL A 114 13.41 4.84 9.02
C VAL A 114 13.43 4.04 7.71
N LEU A 115 14.56 3.43 7.36
CA LEU A 115 14.68 2.60 6.16
C LEU A 115 13.86 1.30 6.27
N ALA A 116 13.56 0.84 7.49
CA ALA A 116 12.70 -0.33 7.70
C ALA A 116 11.32 -0.12 7.05
N ILE A 117 10.77 1.09 7.12
CA ILE A 117 9.46 1.42 6.54
C ILE A 117 9.53 1.35 5.02
N VAL A 118 10.57 1.93 4.44
CA VAL A 118 10.77 1.94 2.98
C VAL A 118 10.92 0.51 2.47
N ILE A 119 11.82 -0.27 3.06
CA ILE A 119 12.10 -1.64 2.62
C ILE A 119 10.87 -2.52 2.88
N GLY A 120 10.27 -2.41 4.07
CA GLY A 120 9.09 -3.17 4.48
C GLY A 120 7.94 -3.05 3.50
N ARG A 121 7.73 -1.86 2.91
CA ARG A 121 6.64 -1.63 1.94
C ARG A 121 6.75 -2.50 0.68
N PHE A 122 7.95 -2.78 0.20
CA PHE A 122 8.16 -3.61 -0.99
C PHE A 122 8.09 -5.12 -0.69
N PHE A 123 8.19 -5.52 0.57
CA PHE A 123 8.06 -6.92 1.00
C PHE A 123 6.65 -7.20 1.50
N GLY A 124 5.82 -7.89 0.70
CA GLY A 124 4.40 -8.13 0.97
C GLY A 124 4.06 -8.53 2.43
N PRO A 125 4.67 -9.58 3.00
CA PRO A 125 4.39 -9.99 4.39
C PRO A 125 4.82 -8.96 5.45
N LEU A 126 5.85 -8.16 5.15
CA LEU A 126 6.38 -7.15 6.06
C LEU A 126 5.65 -5.81 5.95
N ARG A 127 5.01 -5.53 4.81
CA ARG A 127 4.31 -4.27 4.52
C ARG A 127 3.26 -3.93 5.57
N ALA A 128 2.44 -4.92 5.92
CA ALA A 128 1.39 -4.78 6.93
C ALA A 128 1.96 -4.70 8.36
N SER A 129 3.05 -5.42 8.63
CA SER A 129 3.59 -5.59 9.98
C SER A 129 4.54 -4.47 10.40
N VAL A 130 5.28 -3.87 9.47
CA VAL A 130 6.29 -2.84 9.77
C VAL A 130 5.69 -1.55 10.30
N PRO A 131 4.62 -0.96 9.70
CA PRO A 131 3.99 0.25 10.24
C PRO A 131 3.39 0.01 11.64
N LEU A 132 2.74 -1.14 11.82
CA LEU A 132 2.18 -1.55 13.09
C LEU A 132 3.27 -1.70 14.16
N ALA A 133 4.36 -2.41 13.85
CA ALA A 133 5.50 -2.57 14.74
C ALA A 133 6.14 -1.22 15.07
N ALA A 134 6.37 -0.35 14.09
CA ALA A 134 6.91 0.99 14.30
C ALA A 134 6.03 1.80 15.28
N GLY A 135 4.71 1.62 15.24
CA GLY A 135 3.78 2.23 16.19
C GLY A 135 3.88 1.65 17.60
N ILE A 136 3.93 0.32 17.72
CA ILE A 136 4.07 -0.38 19.01
C ILE A 136 5.35 0.06 19.74
N PHE A 137 6.45 0.18 18.99
CA PHE A 137 7.75 0.60 19.52
C PHE A 137 7.94 2.12 19.62
N VAL A 138 6.89 2.90 19.39
CA VAL A 138 6.87 4.37 19.56
C VAL A 138 7.99 5.05 18.75
N MET A 139 8.15 4.68 17.48
CA MET A 139 9.03 5.41 16.58
C MET A 139 8.60 6.88 16.50
N PRO A 140 9.52 7.86 16.42
CA PRO A 140 9.13 9.27 16.32
C PRO A 140 8.20 9.53 15.14
N TRP A 141 7.06 10.18 15.40
CA TRP A 141 5.99 10.41 14.41
C TRP A 141 6.50 10.96 13.08
N TRP A 142 7.32 12.01 13.13
CA TRP A 142 7.83 12.67 11.92
C TRP A 142 8.76 11.77 11.11
N GLN A 143 9.58 10.96 11.78
CA GLN A 143 10.46 10.01 11.11
C GLN A 143 9.65 8.95 10.36
N PHE A 144 8.59 8.45 11.01
CA PHE A 144 7.66 7.51 10.38
C PHE A 144 6.97 8.13 9.17
N GLN A 145 6.40 9.34 9.31
CA GLN A 145 5.63 9.96 8.24
C GLN A 145 6.46 10.31 7.02
N ILE A 146 7.67 10.84 7.20
CA ILE A 146 8.55 11.18 6.07
C ILE A 146 8.90 9.91 5.27
N ALA A 147 9.27 8.83 5.95
CA ALA A 147 9.52 7.54 5.30
C ALA A 147 8.27 6.97 4.65
N ASN A 148 7.14 7.05 5.33
CA ASN A 148 5.87 6.53 4.87
C ASN A 148 5.42 7.25 3.61
N PHE A 149 5.32 8.58 3.61
CA PHE A 149 4.94 9.31 2.40
C PHE A 149 5.96 9.09 1.28
N GLY A 150 7.27 9.22 1.57
CA GLY A 150 8.31 9.03 0.56
C GLY A 150 8.27 7.65 -0.11
N SER A 151 8.13 6.59 0.68
CA SER A 151 8.02 5.24 0.12
C SER A 151 6.66 4.95 -0.54
N ALA A 152 5.59 5.67 -0.18
CA ALA A 152 4.26 5.48 -0.77
C ALA A 152 4.24 6.00 -2.21
N PHE A 153 4.80 7.19 -2.42
CA PHE A 153 4.98 7.76 -3.75
C PHE A 153 5.86 6.90 -4.64
N LEU A 154 6.98 6.39 -4.09
CA LEU A 154 7.86 5.48 -4.83
C LEU A 154 7.14 4.18 -5.19
N TRP A 155 6.43 3.58 -4.24
CA TRP A 155 5.69 2.34 -4.47
C TRP A 155 4.56 2.51 -5.50
N ALA A 156 3.78 3.58 -5.41
CA ALA A 156 2.73 3.89 -6.37
C ALA A 156 3.32 4.11 -7.78
N ALA A 157 4.49 4.74 -7.89
CA ALA A 157 5.19 4.87 -9.16
C ALA A 157 5.63 3.50 -9.69
N VAL A 158 6.24 2.66 -8.85
CA VAL A 158 6.70 1.31 -9.22
C VAL A 158 5.55 0.42 -9.70
N LEU A 159 4.33 0.59 -9.20
CA LEU A 159 3.18 -0.17 -9.68
C LEU A 159 2.55 0.39 -10.95
N LEU A 160 2.40 1.71 -11.04
CA LEU A 160 1.68 2.33 -12.15
C LEU A 160 2.57 2.51 -13.39
N VAL A 161 3.87 2.77 -13.21
CA VAL A 161 4.81 3.06 -14.31
C VAL A 161 5.00 1.87 -15.25
N PRO A 162 5.20 0.61 -14.80
CA PRO A 162 5.30 -0.52 -15.72
C PRO A 162 4.03 -0.73 -16.55
N GLY A 163 2.85 -0.54 -15.95
CA GLY A 163 1.58 -0.56 -16.69
C GLY A 163 1.47 0.58 -17.70
N ALA A 164 1.89 1.78 -17.31
CA ALA A 164 1.83 2.97 -18.15
C ALA A 164 2.87 2.97 -19.30
N MET A 165 4.09 2.50 -19.04
CA MET A 165 5.20 2.46 -19.99
C MET A 165 5.22 1.18 -20.83
N GLY A 166 4.87 0.04 -20.24
CA GLY A 166 4.87 -1.26 -20.92
C GLY A 166 4.01 -1.23 -22.19
N LEU A 167 2.85 -0.56 -22.14
CA LEU A 167 1.98 -0.40 -23.31
C LEU A 167 2.43 0.67 -24.31
N LYS A 168 3.10 1.74 -23.86
CA LYS A 168 3.67 2.75 -24.77
C LYS A 168 4.76 2.18 -25.67
N TRP A 169 5.50 1.18 -25.20
CA TRP A 169 6.56 0.54 -25.99
C TRP A 169 5.99 -0.38 -27.09
N PHE A 170 4.81 -0.97 -26.89
CA PHE A 170 4.14 -1.81 -27.91
C PHE A 170 3.32 -1.01 -28.93
N ASN A 171 2.78 0.16 -28.56
CA ASN A 171 2.02 1.03 -29.48
C ASN A 171 2.88 2.07 -30.23
N GLY A 172 4.21 2.00 -30.11
CA GLY A 172 5.17 2.94 -30.70
C GLY A 172 6.04 2.36 -31.81
N GLY A 173 5.58 1.31 -32.51
CA GLY A 173 6.21 0.74 -33.71
C GLY A 173 5.36 0.98 -34.95
#